data_AF-A0A5C6DZ27-F1
#
_entry.id   AF-A0A5C6DZ27-F1
#
_cell.length_a   1.000
_cell.length_b   1.000
_cell.length_c   1.000
_cell.angle_alpha   90.00
_cell.angle_beta   90.00
_cell.angle_gamma   90.00
#
_symmetry.space_group_name_H-M   'P 1'
#
loop_
_entity.id
_entity.type
_entity.pdbx_description
1 polymer ?
#
loop_
_entity_poly.entity_id
_entity_poly.type
_entity_poly.pdbx_seq_one_letter_code
_entity_poly.pdbx_strand_id
1 'polypeptide(L)'
;MPKKLAIDWDEAELRIVVGNCSGTQVTVTHAAVLPLESTDVFKTLRTFVSEQGLEKNEALVAIGRGKAELRELQLPPVPDEELPDIVRFQAIRNFASAGDSASIDYLITSRSEQGVKAIAAAVAPDKLAEIKEVCSDAELQVKRIALRPLAAAALFLSRAKRNVGEGDTVLVDLLNDDAEIIVVRDGNVIFVRTVRIAASETARPRALVGELRRSLMACGASGTPKQVVLWGRESVHKREVDQLAEATGAPVEMVNPFDLVDVDRKTADRLPEHVGRLAPLVGLLACDEVCPERLIDFLNPRQRLEEKPSRWRTAAIIGIPVAAALLMGYLGYRQLRSLDSEIEQLSQANAGMKEQVDAAIRSVARTEKVDEFLDADANWLDELQKIAAKLPPSHEVMLKSVVASSDLRTGVSTVTLTGSASDQSVIEKLEEAIRDDDHSVVGEGASEQEGRNAYRWVFTEKISMPPDYAHRLRYEGIQAANEKQELPSTEDPNPAEEAAETAPAESIDSVMPSPEVSSEPPTEAASEPLMEPATDPATDPATEASSETPSETESESVSEEVQA
;
A
#
# COMPACT_ATOMS: atom_id res chain seq x y z
N MET A 1 -27.51 30.62 6.32
CA MET A 1 -26.62 30.65 7.51
C MET A 1 -27.29 29.80 8.58
N PRO A 2 -26.60 28.83 9.22
CA PRO A 2 -27.11 28.20 10.42
C PRO A 2 -27.38 29.23 11.52
N LYS A 3 -28.49 29.07 12.23
CA LYS A 3 -28.82 29.87 13.41
C LYS A 3 -28.27 29.15 14.64
N LYS A 4 -27.57 29.87 15.51
CA LYS A 4 -26.99 29.37 16.77
C LYS A 4 -27.47 30.21 17.94
N LEU A 5 -27.67 29.56 19.08
CA LEU A 5 -27.87 30.22 20.37
C LEU A 5 -26.56 30.23 21.13
N ALA A 6 -26.20 31.38 21.70
CA ALA A 6 -25.25 31.45 22.80
C ALA A 6 -26.01 31.80 24.08
N ILE A 7 -25.81 31.01 25.14
CA ILE A 7 -26.53 31.15 26.42
C ILE A 7 -25.59 31.10 27.63
N ASP A 8 -25.93 31.86 28.67
CA ASP A 8 -25.28 31.84 29.99
C ASP A 8 -26.35 32.05 31.07
N TRP A 9 -26.15 31.50 32.27
CA TRP A 9 -27.02 31.78 33.40
C TRP A 9 -26.26 31.68 34.73
N ASP A 10 -26.70 32.51 35.67
CA ASP A 10 -26.35 32.41 37.09
C ASP A 10 -27.61 32.18 37.94
N GLU A 11 -27.61 32.65 39.19
CA GLU A 11 -28.73 32.47 40.13
C GLU A 11 -29.85 33.49 39.91
N ALA A 12 -29.58 34.59 39.18
CA ALA A 12 -30.48 35.74 39.05
C ALA A 12 -30.98 35.99 37.62
N GLU A 13 -30.15 35.74 36.59
CA GLU A 13 -30.55 35.99 35.19
C GLU A 13 -30.05 34.95 34.18
N LEU A 14 -30.89 34.70 33.17
CA LEU A 14 -30.58 33.94 31.95
C LEU A 14 -30.28 34.93 30.82
N ARG A 15 -29.09 34.81 30.23
CA ARG A 15 -28.55 35.66 29.18
C ARG A 15 -28.56 34.89 27.87
N ILE A 16 -29.08 35.48 26.79
CA ILE A 16 -29.24 34.82 25.49
C ILE A 16 -28.84 35.76 24.36
N VAL A 17 -28.04 35.28 23.41
CA VAL A 17 -27.81 35.93 22.11
C VAL A 17 -28.02 34.90 21.00
N VAL A 18 -28.78 35.27 19.97
CA VAL A 18 -29.14 34.40 18.84
C VAL A 18 -28.51 34.96 17.58
N GLY A 19 -27.56 34.23 16.98
CA GLY A 19 -26.84 34.64 15.79
C GLY A 19 -27.13 33.78 14.57
N ASN A 20 -27.22 34.40 13.39
CA ASN A 20 -26.95 33.71 12.13
C ASN A 20 -25.43 33.71 11.93
N CYS A 21 -24.79 32.54 11.96
CA CYS A 21 -23.34 32.39 11.83
C CYS A 21 -22.98 31.82 10.45
N SER A 22 -21.86 32.27 9.87
CA SER A 22 -21.33 31.74 8.60
C SER A 22 -19.85 32.10 8.45
N GLY A 23 -18.97 31.28 9.05
CA GLY A 23 -17.54 31.57 9.11
C GLY A 23 -17.29 32.89 9.85
N THR A 24 -16.67 33.86 9.16
CA THR A 24 -16.36 35.16 9.77
C THR A 24 -17.58 36.07 9.98
N GLN A 25 -18.68 35.87 9.26
CA GLN A 25 -19.88 36.70 9.42
C GLN A 25 -20.79 36.17 10.52
N VAL A 26 -21.25 37.08 11.40
CA VAL A 26 -22.25 36.83 12.42
C VAL A 26 -23.23 37.99 12.41
N THR A 27 -24.51 37.68 12.23
CA THR A 27 -25.61 38.65 12.34
C THR A 27 -26.50 38.28 13.53
N VAL A 28 -26.48 39.09 14.58
CA VAL A 28 -27.33 38.92 15.76
C VAL A 28 -28.78 39.24 15.40
N THR A 29 -29.68 38.32 15.74
CA THR A 29 -31.13 38.42 15.47
C THR A 29 -31.95 38.61 16.75
N HIS A 30 -31.46 38.11 17.89
CA HIS A 30 -32.09 38.32 19.20
C HIS A 30 -30.99 38.48 20.26
N ALA A 31 -31.24 39.32 21.26
CA ALA A 31 -30.38 39.49 22.42
C ALA A 31 -31.27 39.82 23.63
N ALA A 32 -31.15 39.05 24.71
CA ALA A 32 -32.03 39.13 25.87
C ALA A 32 -31.28 38.87 27.18
N VAL A 33 -31.77 39.50 28.24
CA VAL A 33 -31.45 39.17 29.63
C VAL A 33 -32.80 39.00 30.34
N LEU A 34 -33.04 37.81 30.89
CA LEU A 34 -34.32 37.37 31.45
C LEU A 34 -34.13 37.08 32.94
N PRO A 35 -34.93 37.65 33.85
CA PRO A 35 -34.83 37.34 35.28
C PRO A 35 -35.28 35.90 35.56
N LEU A 36 -34.55 35.20 36.43
CA LEU A 36 -34.87 33.84 36.85
C LEU A 36 -35.73 33.83 38.12
N GLU A 37 -37.04 34.01 37.95
CA GLU A 37 -38.00 33.84 39.05
C GLU A 37 -37.86 32.43 39.67
N SER A 38 -37.62 32.36 40.97
CA SER A 38 -37.35 31.10 41.71
C SER A 38 -36.22 30.22 41.13
N THR A 39 -35.28 30.82 40.38
CA THR A 39 -34.09 30.14 39.80
C THR A 39 -34.44 29.03 38.79
N ASP A 40 -35.67 29.04 38.24
CA ASP A 40 -36.14 28.05 37.25
C ASP A 40 -35.63 28.37 35.83
N VAL A 41 -34.37 28.00 35.57
CA VAL A 41 -33.73 28.13 34.25
C VAL A 41 -34.39 27.24 33.19
N PHE A 42 -34.89 26.06 33.57
CA PHE A 42 -35.52 25.10 32.66
C PHE A 42 -36.75 25.72 31.97
N LYS A 43 -37.73 26.15 32.77
CA LYS A 43 -38.94 26.83 32.27
C LYS A 43 -38.59 28.10 31.50
N THR A 44 -37.70 28.94 32.04
CA THR A 44 -37.37 30.24 31.43
C THR A 44 -36.72 30.07 30.05
N LEU A 45 -35.78 29.12 29.90
CA LEU A 45 -35.15 28.81 28.62
C LEU A 45 -36.16 28.17 27.65
N ARG A 46 -36.93 27.16 28.09
CA ARG A 46 -37.93 26.48 27.25
C ARG A 46 -38.97 27.47 26.69
N THR A 47 -39.49 28.38 27.53
CA THR A 47 -40.45 29.42 27.10
C THR A 47 -39.82 30.33 26.05
N PHE A 48 -38.64 30.89 26.29
CA PHE A 48 -37.98 31.76 25.30
C PHE A 48 -37.68 31.03 23.98
N VAL A 49 -37.19 29.79 24.05
CA VAL A 49 -36.85 29.00 22.86
C VAL A 49 -38.07 28.76 21.97
N SER A 50 -39.22 28.40 22.56
CA SER A 50 -40.42 28.13 21.77
C SER A 50 -41.15 29.39 21.31
N GLU A 51 -41.20 30.46 22.13
CA GLU A 51 -41.75 31.76 21.70
C GLU A 51 -41.01 32.37 20.50
N GLN A 52 -39.72 32.08 20.33
CA GLN A 52 -38.88 32.62 19.26
C GLN A 52 -38.64 31.62 18.10
N GLY A 53 -39.20 30.40 18.15
CA GLY A 53 -38.99 29.35 17.13
C GLY A 53 -37.51 28.96 16.99
N LEU A 54 -36.91 28.54 18.11
CA LEU A 54 -35.48 28.25 18.26
C LEU A 54 -35.19 26.77 18.58
N GLU A 55 -36.22 25.92 18.67
CA GLU A 55 -36.10 24.48 18.90
C GLU A 55 -35.13 23.84 17.90
N LYS A 56 -34.38 22.81 18.35
CA LYS A 56 -33.48 21.99 17.52
C LYS A 56 -32.30 22.74 16.87
N ASN A 57 -32.06 24.00 17.25
CA ASN A 57 -30.87 24.76 16.83
C ASN A 57 -29.65 24.43 17.72
N GLU A 58 -28.45 24.75 17.22
CA GLU A 58 -27.18 24.54 17.95
C GLU A 58 -27.05 25.54 19.11
N ALA A 59 -26.66 25.05 20.29
CA ALA A 59 -26.42 25.85 21.49
C ALA A 59 -24.94 25.86 21.91
N LEU A 60 -24.42 27.06 22.16
CA LEU A 60 -23.09 27.35 22.68
C LEU A 60 -23.24 27.89 24.11
N VAL A 61 -22.93 27.09 25.12
CA VAL A 61 -23.12 27.49 26.53
C VAL A 61 -21.85 28.17 27.03
N ALA A 62 -21.97 29.37 27.60
CA ALA A 62 -20.90 29.98 28.38
C ALA A 62 -21.11 29.65 29.87
N ILE A 63 -20.03 29.31 30.58
CA ILE A 63 -20.03 29.10 32.03
C ILE A 63 -18.99 29.97 32.74
N GLY A 64 -19.40 30.59 33.85
CA GLY A 64 -18.50 31.35 34.72
C GLY A 64 -17.52 30.47 35.50
N ARG A 65 -16.45 31.08 36.02
CA ARG A 65 -15.39 30.40 36.80
C ARG A 65 -15.85 29.80 38.15
N GLY A 66 -17.13 29.96 38.52
CA GLY A 66 -17.74 29.24 39.65
C GLY A 66 -18.19 27.82 39.28
N LYS A 67 -18.36 27.51 37.99
CA LYS A 67 -18.78 26.18 37.46
C LYS A 67 -17.60 25.33 36.95
N ALA A 68 -16.36 25.83 37.04
CA ALA A 68 -15.14 25.18 36.55
C ALA A 68 -13.93 25.48 37.44
N GLU A 69 -13.11 24.49 37.79
CA GLU A 69 -11.82 24.71 38.46
C GLU A 69 -10.76 25.14 37.43
N LEU A 70 -9.86 26.06 37.79
CA LEU A 70 -8.80 26.60 36.91
C LEU A 70 -7.42 26.58 37.58
N ARG A 71 -6.38 26.29 36.78
CA ARG A 71 -4.95 26.37 37.16
C ARG A 71 -4.10 26.89 36.00
N GLU A 72 -3.07 27.69 36.30
CA GLU A 72 -1.93 27.84 35.39
C GLU A 72 -1.03 26.60 35.54
N LEU A 73 -0.71 25.95 34.44
CA LEU A 73 0.22 24.83 34.37
C LEU A 73 1.51 25.29 33.68
N GLN A 74 2.64 24.85 34.22
CA GLN A 74 3.97 25.00 33.60
C GLN A 74 4.42 23.61 33.14
N LEU A 75 4.61 23.47 31.83
CA LEU A 75 4.84 22.20 31.16
C LEU A 75 6.24 22.19 30.52
N PRO A 76 6.91 21.02 30.44
CA PRO A 76 8.16 20.90 29.69
C PRO A 76 7.94 21.22 28.19
N PRO A 77 9.00 21.53 27.43
CA PRO A 77 8.89 21.72 25.99
C PRO A 77 8.51 20.39 25.31
N VAL A 78 7.26 20.30 24.82
CA VAL A 78 6.71 19.13 24.13
C VAL A 78 6.04 19.51 22.80
N PRO A 79 5.88 18.55 21.86
CA PRO A 79 5.12 18.75 20.62
C PRO A 79 3.66 19.10 20.90
N ASP A 80 3.03 19.85 19.99
CA ASP A 80 1.61 20.24 20.13
C ASP A 80 0.65 19.03 20.10
N GLU A 81 1.03 17.93 19.45
CA GLU A 81 0.27 16.66 19.42
C GLU A 81 0.19 15.98 20.80
N GLU A 82 1.21 16.14 21.65
CA GLU A 82 1.30 15.50 22.96
C GLU A 82 0.85 16.41 24.11
N LEU A 83 0.71 17.72 23.85
CA LEU A 83 0.21 18.68 24.84
C LEU A 83 -1.13 18.25 25.50
N PRO A 84 -2.15 17.74 24.78
CA PRO A 84 -3.41 17.32 25.41
C PRO A 84 -3.23 16.27 26.50
N ASP A 85 -2.41 15.24 26.24
CA ASP A 85 -2.12 14.17 27.20
C ASP A 85 -1.35 14.72 28.41
N ILE A 86 -0.30 15.51 28.16
CA ILE A 86 0.53 16.12 29.19
C ILE A 86 -0.26 17.09 30.07
N VAL A 87 -1.16 17.89 29.48
CA VAL A 87 -2.10 18.74 30.21
C VAL A 87 -3.05 17.91 31.07
N ARG A 88 -3.65 16.85 30.52
CA ARG A 88 -4.58 15.99 31.27
C ARG A 88 -3.91 15.31 32.46
N PHE A 89 -2.72 14.75 32.29
CA PHE A 89 -1.96 14.12 33.38
C PHE A 89 -1.52 15.12 34.46
N GLN A 90 -1.19 16.36 34.08
CA GLN A 90 -0.90 17.43 35.05
C GLN A 90 -2.17 17.95 35.73
N ALA A 91 -3.31 18.01 35.03
CA ALA A 91 -4.57 18.48 35.61
C ALA A 91 -5.10 17.51 36.69
N ILE A 92 -5.13 16.20 36.42
CA ILE A 92 -5.56 15.17 37.39
C ILE A 92 -4.74 15.22 38.70
N ARG A 93 -3.50 15.74 38.67
CA ARG A 93 -2.65 15.93 39.86
C ARG A 93 -2.82 17.27 40.59
N ASN A 94 -3.32 18.31 39.92
CA ASN A 94 -3.31 19.70 40.42
C ASN A 94 -4.72 20.29 40.68
N PHE A 95 -5.78 19.55 40.34
CA PHE A 95 -7.16 19.98 40.46
C PHE A 95 -7.88 19.11 41.49
N ALA A 96 -8.42 19.72 42.53
CA ALA A 96 -9.07 18.98 43.63
C ALA A 96 -10.40 18.33 43.19
N SER A 97 -11.02 18.87 42.12
CA SER A 97 -12.32 18.44 41.58
C SER A 97 -12.20 17.48 40.40
N ALA A 98 -10.98 17.19 39.92
CA ALA A 98 -10.76 16.43 38.69
C ALA A 98 -10.37 14.98 38.96
N GLY A 99 -11.38 14.11 39.09
CA GLY A 99 -11.18 12.67 38.85
C GLY A 99 -10.88 12.38 37.38
N ASP A 100 -10.47 11.15 37.05
CA ASP A 100 -10.05 10.75 35.70
C ASP A 100 -11.10 10.99 34.58
N SER A 101 -12.37 11.13 34.97
CA SER A 101 -13.54 11.38 34.12
C SER A 101 -13.88 12.86 33.92
N ALA A 102 -13.22 13.80 34.60
CA ALA A 102 -13.47 15.23 34.43
C ALA A 102 -13.07 15.70 33.03
N SER A 103 -13.89 16.56 32.42
CA SER A 103 -13.54 17.17 31.14
C SER A 103 -12.53 18.28 31.37
N ILE A 104 -11.37 18.15 30.75
CA ILE A 104 -10.20 19.01 30.92
C ILE A 104 -9.81 19.57 29.55
N ASP A 105 -9.66 20.89 29.46
CA ASP A 105 -9.21 21.58 28.26
C ASP A 105 -8.43 22.85 28.61
N TYR A 106 -7.67 23.40 27.67
CA TYR A 106 -6.63 24.39 27.96
C TYR A 106 -6.44 25.46 26.89
N LEU A 107 -5.94 26.62 27.34
CA LEU A 107 -5.48 27.72 26.50
C LEU A 107 -3.99 27.97 26.77
N ILE A 108 -3.15 27.89 25.72
CA ILE A 108 -1.73 28.23 25.80
C ILE A 108 -1.58 29.73 26.07
N THR A 109 -0.79 30.10 27.08
CA THR A 109 -0.52 31.49 27.46
C THR A 109 0.84 31.98 26.98
N SER A 110 1.83 31.08 26.93
CA SER A 110 3.12 31.30 26.25
C SER A 110 3.80 29.98 25.88
N ARG A 111 4.63 29.99 24.83
CA ARG A 111 5.52 28.88 24.44
C ARG A 111 6.94 29.43 24.27
N SER A 112 7.94 28.70 24.74
CA SER A 112 9.36 29.05 24.68
C SER A 112 10.22 27.79 24.61
N GLU A 113 11.53 27.93 24.36
CA GLU A 113 12.48 26.81 24.43
C GLU A 113 12.53 26.16 25.83
N GLN A 114 12.20 26.92 26.89
CA GLN A 114 12.20 26.43 28.27
C GLN A 114 10.94 25.65 28.64
N GLY A 115 9.88 25.72 27.83
CA GLY A 115 8.60 25.06 28.09
C GLY A 115 7.37 25.81 27.61
N VAL A 116 6.20 25.26 27.94
CA VAL A 116 4.87 25.78 27.60
C VAL A 116 4.13 26.16 28.87
N LYS A 117 3.50 27.33 28.88
CA LYS A 117 2.54 27.73 29.91
C LYS A 117 1.13 27.65 29.35
N ALA A 118 0.20 27.12 30.13
CA ALA A 118 -1.21 27.04 29.75
C ALA A 118 -2.13 27.29 30.95
N ILE A 119 -3.27 27.95 30.72
CA ILE A 119 -4.39 27.93 31.65
C ILE A 119 -5.20 26.69 31.29
N ALA A 120 -5.19 25.70 32.17
CA ALA A 120 -6.09 24.56 32.10
C ALA A 120 -7.34 24.83 32.95
N ALA A 121 -8.46 24.30 32.52
CA ALA A 121 -9.71 24.30 33.26
C ALA A 121 -10.31 22.89 33.26
N ALA A 122 -11.01 22.55 34.35
CA ALA A 122 -11.67 21.26 34.51
C ALA A 122 -13.12 21.43 34.98
N VAL A 123 -14.03 20.61 34.45
CA VAL A 123 -15.44 20.54 34.86
C VAL A 123 -15.82 19.09 35.15
N ALA A 124 -16.47 18.87 36.29
CA ALA A 124 -16.96 17.56 36.71
C ALA A 124 -18.11 17.06 35.79
N PRO A 125 -18.23 15.74 35.54
CA PRO A 125 -19.26 15.18 34.65
C PRO A 125 -20.68 15.64 34.98
N ASP A 126 -21.05 15.62 36.27
CA ASP A 126 -22.39 15.97 36.75
C ASP A 126 -22.80 17.40 36.36
N LYS A 127 -21.84 18.34 36.38
CA LYS A 127 -22.11 19.73 36.00
C LYS A 127 -22.30 19.88 34.48
N LEU A 128 -21.63 19.05 33.69
CA LEU A 128 -21.86 18.97 32.23
C LEU A 128 -23.17 18.25 31.90
N ALA A 129 -23.59 17.28 32.72
CA ALA A 129 -24.88 16.61 32.59
C ALA A 129 -26.03 17.59 32.85
N GLU A 130 -26.00 18.34 33.97
CA GLU A 130 -26.97 19.40 34.29
C GLU A 130 -27.10 20.43 33.14
N ILE A 131 -25.97 20.90 32.59
CA ILE A 131 -25.97 21.84 31.47
C ILE A 131 -26.63 21.24 30.22
N LYS A 132 -26.37 19.97 29.92
CA LYS A 132 -27.00 19.26 28.79
C LYS A 132 -28.49 19.04 29.02
N GLU A 133 -28.90 18.73 30.26
CA GLU A 133 -30.29 18.53 30.65
C GLU A 133 -31.12 19.81 30.46
N VAL A 134 -30.65 20.94 31.00
CA VAL A 134 -31.27 22.27 30.82
C VAL A 134 -31.47 22.62 29.34
N CYS A 135 -30.49 22.30 28.49
CA CYS A 135 -30.58 22.57 27.06
C CYS A 135 -31.53 21.59 26.35
N SER A 136 -31.47 20.30 26.68
CA SER A 136 -32.29 19.25 26.07
C SER A 136 -33.77 19.39 26.42
N ASP A 137 -34.10 19.88 27.61
CA ASP A 137 -35.45 20.20 28.06
C ASP A 137 -36.08 21.36 27.25
N ALA A 138 -35.24 22.24 26.70
CA ALA A 138 -35.60 23.27 25.73
C ALA A 138 -35.42 22.84 24.26
N GLU A 139 -35.30 21.54 23.97
CA GLU A 139 -35.03 20.98 22.63
C GLU A 139 -33.76 21.52 21.92
N LEU A 140 -32.78 22.06 22.64
CA LEU A 140 -31.54 22.60 22.06
C LEU A 140 -30.42 21.56 21.95
N GLN A 141 -29.66 21.59 20.86
CA GLN A 141 -28.51 20.72 20.65
C GLN A 141 -27.22 21.38 21.15
N VAL A 142 -26.72 20.97 22.32
CA VAL A 142 -25.46 21.52 22.87
C VAL A 142 -24.27 21.12 21.98
N LYS A 143 -23.63 22.13 21.39
CA LYS A 143 -22.47 21.99 20.50
C LYS A 143 -21.16 22.36 21.18
N ARG A 144 -21.20 23.29 22.14
CA ARG A 144 -20.03 23.78 22.89
C ARG A 144 -20.41 24.12 24.32
N ILE A 145 -19.54 23.84 25.29
CA ILE A 145 -19.66 24.36 26.66
C ILE A 145 -18.33 25.00 27.00
N ALA A 146 -18.28 26.33 27.10
CA ALA A 146 -17.04 27.09 27.11
C ALA A 146 -16.94 28.09 28.27
N LEU A 147 -15.72 28.47 28.64
CA LEU A 147 -15.47 29.35 29.77
C LEU A 147 -15.76 30.82 29.43
N ARG A 148 -16.79 31.40 30.06
CA ARG A 148 -17.31 32.79 29.86
C ARG A 148 -16.22 33.87 29.69
N PRO A 149 -15.25 34.04 30.62
CA PRO A 149 -14.22 35.09 30.49
C PRO A 149 -13.33 34.93 29.24
N LEU A 150 -13.09 33.70 28.80
CA LEU A 150 -12.30 33.43 27.60
C LEU A 150 -13.10 33.66 26.32
N ALA A 151 -14.41 33.43 26.32
CA ALA A 151 -15.28 33.78 25.20
C ALA A 151 -15.32 35.30 24.95
N ALA A 152 -15.43 36.10 26.03
CA ALA A 152 -15.33 37.56 25.94
C ALA A 152 -13.94 38.00 25.47
N ALA A 153 -12.86 37.41 26.01
CA ALA A 153 -11.50 37.69 25.56
C ALA A 153 -11.29 37.36 24.07
N ALA A 154 -11.81 36.22 23.60
CA ALA A 154 -11.75 35.82 22.19
C ALA A 154 -12.48 36.81 21.27
N LEU A 155 -13.60 37.41 21.70
CA LEU A 155 -14.28 38.48 20.95
C LEU A 155 -13.37 39.69 20.72
N PHE A 156 -12.74 40.20 21.79
CA PHE A 156 -11.82 41.34 21.70
C PHE A 156 -10.62 41.02 20.80
N LEU A 157 -9.98 39.87 21.02
CA LEU A 157 -8.77 39.46 20.29
C LEU A 157 -9.02 39.15 18.81
N SER A 158 -10.23 38.69 18.46
CA SER A 158 -10.60 38.38 17.06
C SER A 158 -11.15 39.59 16.28
N ARG A 159 -11.93 40.48 16.92
CA ARG A 159 -12.63 41.59 16.25
C ARG A 159 -12.04 42.97 16.55
N ALA A 160 -11.67 43.27 17.80
CA ALA A 160 -11.17 44.60 18.22
C ALA A 160 -9.67 44.80 17.94
N LYS A 161 -9.16 44.25 16.83
CA LYS A 161 -7.73 44.10 16.48
C LYS A 161 -6.89 45.38 16.37
N ARG A 162 -7.46 46.58 16.61
CA ARG A 162 -6.73 47.86 16.55
C ARG A 162 -5.77 48.05 17.73
N ASN A 163 -6.13 47.53 18.91
CA ASN A 163 -5.53 47.99 20.17
C ASN A 163 -4.62 46.94 20.86
N VAL A 164 -4.51 45.73 20.31
CA VAL A 164 -3.65 44.65 20.83
C VAL A 164 -2.22 44.82 20.28
N GLY A 165 -1.30 45.21 21.15
CA GLY A 165 0.14 45.35 20.86
C GLY A 165 0.91 45.30 22.18
N GLU A 166 2.21 45.59 22.17
CA GLU A 166 3.08 45.48 23.36
C GLU A 166 2.47 46.08 24.63
N GLY A 167 2.58 45.34 25.74
CA GLY A 167 2.10 45.72 27.06
C GLY A 167 0.73 45.13 27.46
N ASP A 168 0.47 45.14 28.78
CA ASP A 168 -0.70 44.46 29.35
C ASP A 168 -2.01 45.18 29.03
N THR A 169 -2.95 44.49 28.39
CA THR A 169 -4.33 44.93 28.20
C THR A 169 -5.21 44.18 29.19
N VAL A 170 -5.95 44.88 30.03
CA VAL A 170 -6.91 44.23 30.95
C VAL A 170 -8.32 44.34 30.39
N LEU A 171 -9.00 43.22 30.23
CA LEU A 171 -10.41 43.16 29.88
C LEU A 171 -11.23 42.96 31.16
N VAL A 172 -12.35 43.68 31.28
CA VAL A 172 -13.27 43.60 32.42
C VAL A 172 -14.69 43.40 31.89
N ASP A 173 -15.33 42.31 32.32
CA ASP A 173 -16.78 42.11 32.23
C ASP A 173 -17.42 42.36 33.61
N LEU A 174 -18.58 43.01 33.64
CA LEU A 174 -19.34 43.35 34.84
C LEU A 174 -20.68 42.62 34.83
N LEU A 175 -20.74 41.53 35.61
CA LEU A 175 -21.94 40.75 35.80
C LEU A 175 -22.78 41.40 36.91
N ASN A 176 -23.64 40.62 37.60
CA ASN A 176 -24.48 41.19 38.65
C ASN A 176 -23.73 41.41 39.97
N ASP A 177 -23.20 40.32 40.51
CA ASP A 177 -22.48 40.27 41.80
C ASP A 177 -21.01 39.81 41.62
N ASP A 178 -20.58 39.69 40.36
CA ASP A 178 -19.22 39.35 39.94
C ASP A 178 -18.67 40.40 38.95
N ALA A 179 -17.36 40.55 38.93
CA ALA A 179 -16.63 40.99 37.74
C ALA A 179 -15.66 39.89 37.29
N GLU A 180 -15.45 39.78 35.98
CA GLU A 180 -14.45 38.90 35.40
C GLU A 180 -13.31 39.73 34.82
N ILE A 181 -12.11 39.53 35.36
CA ILE A 181 -10.89 40.27 35.02
C ILE A 181 -9.96 39.32 34.26
N ILE A 182 -9.62 39.69 33.03
CA ILE A 182 -8.74 38.95 32.14
C ILE A 182 -7.55 39.83 31.77
N VAL A 183 -6.32 39.35 31.96
CA VAL A 183 -5.13 40.07 31.49
C VAL A 183 -4.62 39.42 30.20
N VAL A 184 -4.48 40.23 29.16
CA VAL A 184 -3.89 39.88 27.87
C VAL A 184 -2.49 40.49 27.79
N ARG A 185 -1.52 39.68 27.35
CA ARG A 185 -0.17 40.12 26.98
C ARG A 185 0.16 39.53 25.61
N ASP A 186 0.67 40.35 24.70
CA ASP A 186 1.12 39.96 23.36
C ASP A 186 0.11 39.12 22.55
N GLY A 187 -1.18 39.43 22.69
CA GLY A 187 -2.29 38.75 22.01
C GLY A 187 -2.76 37.42 22.63
N ASN A 188 -2.16 37.02 23.76
CA ASN A 188 -2.51 35.82 24.51
C ASN A 188 -3.10 36.19 25.86
N VAL A 189 -4.06 35.39 26.36
CA VAL A 189 -4.56 35.53 27.73
C VAL A 189 -3.53 34.94 28.68
N ILE A 190 -3.07 35.71 29.67
CA ILE A 190 -2.09 35.26 30.67
C ILE A 190 -2.69 35.09 32.07
N PHE A 191 -3.86 35.66 32.35
CA PHE A 191 -4.50 35.60 33.67
C PHE A 191 -6.03 35.70 33.55
N VAL A 192 -6.76 34.91 34.34
CA VAL A 192 -8.25 34.91 34.41
C VAL A 192 -8.72 34.82 35.85
N ARG A 193 -9.50 35.81 36.31
CA ARG A 193 -10.01 35.87 37.68
C ARG A 193 -11.43 36.45 37.72
N THR A 194 -12.39 35.64 38.18
CA THR A 194 -13.68 36.14 38.66
C THR A 194 -13.53 36.63 40.09
N VAL A 195 -14.16 37.77 40.41
CA VAL A 195 -14.17 38.38 41.75
C VAL A 195 -15.59 38.79 42.11
N ARG A 196 -16.04 38.44 43.32
CA ARG A 196 -17.32 38.91 43.87
C ARG A 196 -17.22 40.42 44.14
N ILE A 197 -18.18 41.19 43.65
CA ILE A 197 -18.28 42.64 43.87
C ILE A 197 -19.66 42.98 44.41
N ALA A 198 -19.72 43.85 45.42
CA ALA A 198 -20.98 44.26 46.03
C ALA A 198 -21.92 44.92 45.00
N ALA A 199 -23.19 44.52 44.98
CA ALA A 199 -24.23 45.07 44.11
C ALA A 199 -24.49 46.58 44.27
N SER A 200 -24.01 47.19 45.36
CA SER A 200 -24.15 48.63 45.61
C SER A 200 -23.34 49.46 44.61
N GLU A 201 -24.02 50.16 43.70
CA GLU A 201 -23.44 51.04 42.68
C GLU A 201 -22.41 52.05 43.21
N THR A 202 -22.57 52.52 44.45
CA THR A 202 -21.65 53.51 45.05
C THR A 202 -20.36 52.88 45.57
N ALA A 203 -20.35 51.57 45.84
CA ALA A 203 -19.18 50.83 46.31
C ALA A 203 -18.51 50.01 45.18
N ARG A 204 -19.29 49.56 44.17
CA ARG A 204 -18.85 48.73 43.04
C ARG A 204 -17.59 49.26 42.33
N PRO A 205 -17.50 50.53 41.87
CA PRO A 205 -16.29 51.07 41.24
C PRO A 205 -15.03 50.96 42.10
N ARG A 206 -15.12 51.33 43.38
CA ARG A 206 -13.98 51.29 44.32
C ARG A 206 -13.54 49.87 44.65
N ALA A 207 -14.49 48.94 44.73
CA ALA A 207 -14.19 47.52 44.92
C ALA A 207 -13.49 46.92 43.69
N LEU A 208 -13.99 47.24 42.49
CA LEU A 208 -13.41 46.84 41.20
C LEU A 208 -11.95 47.31 41.06
N VAL A 209 -11.67 48.58 41.36
CA VAL A 209 -10.31 49.15 41.41
C VAL A 209 -9.39 48.34 42.35
N GLY A 210 -9.89 47.91 43.49
CA GLY A 210 -9.15 47.10 44.45
C GLY A 210 -8.80 45.71 43.92
N GLU A 211 -9.74 45.04 43.25
CA GLU A 211 -9.52 43.71 42.64
C GLU A 211 -8.67 43.78 41.36
N LEU A 212 -8.78 44.84 40.58
CA LEU A 212 -7.94 45.09 39.41
C LEU A 212 -6.47 45.23 39.80
N ARG A 213 -6.17 46.07 40.80
CA ARG A 213 -4.81 46.21 41.36
C ARG A 213 -4.30 44.87 41.92
N ARG A 214 -5.14 44.08 42.61
CA ARG A 214 -4.79 42.72 43.07
C ARG A 214 -4.51 41.74 41.92
N SER A 215 -5.19 41.89 40.79
CA SER A 215 -5.04 41.01 39.61
C SER A 215 -3.76 41.33 38.85
N LEU A 216 -3.46 42.61 38.64
CA LEU A 216 -2.21 43.08 38.03
C LEU A 216 -0.98 42.65 38.84
N MET A 217 -1.01 42.82 40.18
CA MET A 217 0.07 42.31 41.04
C MET A 217 0.21 40.78 40.98
N ALA A 218 -0.87 40.03 40.78
CA ALA A 218 -0.83 38.57 40.70
C ALA A 218 -0.27 38.05 39.37
N CYS A 219 -0.43 38.75 38.25
CA CYS A 219 0.16 38.39 36.96
C CYS A 219 1.57 38.99 36.73
N GLY A 220 2.19 39.54 37.78
CA GLY A 220 3.54 40.13 37.70
C GLY A 220 3.61 41.42 36.88
N ALA A 221 2.50 42.15 36.73
CA ALA A 221 2.50 43.43 36.03
C ALA A 221 3.16 44.51 36.91
N SER A 222 4.43 44.79 36.65
CA SER A 222 5.27 45.72 37.42
C SER A 222 5.03 47.21 37.13
N GLY A 223 3.96 47.56 36.41
CA GLY A 223 3.67 48.93 35.96
C GLY A 223 2.19 49.14 35.63
N THR A 224 1.87 50.32 35.10
CA THR A 224 0.53 50.63 34.58
C THR A 224 0.21 49.74 33.38
N PRO A 225 -1.00 49.14 33.28
CA PRO A 225 -1.40 48.45 32.06
C PRO A 225 -1.45 49.44 30.88
N LYS A 226 -1.28 48.93 29.67
CA LYS A 226 -1.40 49.71 28.42
C LYS A 226 -2.77 50.38 28.33
N GLN A 227 -3.81 49.62 28.68
CA GLN A 227 -5.21 50.04 28.68
C GLN A 227 -6.05 49.10 29.56
N VAL A 228 -7.20 49.58 30.01
CA VAL A 228 -8.29 48.76 30.53
C VAL A 228 -9.44 48.83 29.53
N VAL A 229 -10.07 47.70 29.23
CA VAL A 229 -11.23 47.60 28.34
C VAL A 229 -12.42 47.14 29.17
N LEU A 230 -13.48 47.92 29.18
CA LEU A 230 -14.73 47.61 29.86
C LEU A 230 -15.82 47.26 28.84
N TRP A 231 -16.48 46.10 29.01
CA TRP A 231 -17.61 45.73 28.15
C TRP A 231 -18.86 46.50 28.54
N GLY A 232 -19.48 47.23 27.60
CA GLY A 232 -20.73 47.97 27.88
C GLY A 232 -21.00 49.19 26.99
N ARG A 233 -21.69 50.19 27.56
CA ARG A 233 -22.04 51.49 26.94
C ARG A 233 -21.68 52.63 27.89
N GLU A 234 -21.12 53.73 27.36
CA GLU A 234 -20.62 54.85 28.19
C GLU A 234 -21.69 55.44 29.12
N SER A 235 -22.96 55.45 28.66
CA SER A 235 -24.11 55.88 29.45
C SER A 235 -24.34 55.10 30.74
N VAL A 236 -23.86 53.85 30.83
CA VAL A 236 -24.09 52.93 31.95
C VAL A 236 -22.91 52.92 32.92
N HIS A 237 -21.68 52.80 32.41
CA HIS A 237 -20.48 52.55 33.25
C HIS A 237 -19.54 53.75 33.40
N LYS A 238 -20.04 54.99 33.24
CA LYS A 238 -19.20 56.19 33.34
C LYS A 238 -18.45 56.29 34.68
N ARG A 239 -19.11 55.97 35.80
CA ARG A 239 -18.51 56.02 37.15
C ARG A 239 -17.37 55.01 37.31
N GLU A 240 -17.53 53.82 36.75
CA GLU A 240 -16.51 52.78 36.70
C GLU A 240 -15.33 53.24 35.83
N VAL A 241 -15.57 53.80 34.65
CA VAL A 241 -14.52 54.35 33.76
C VAL A 241 -13.72 55.45 34.44
N ASP A 242 -14.39 56.46 35.00
CA ASP A 242 -13.73 57.61 35.65
C ASP A 242 -12.81 57.15 36.79
N GLN A 243 -13.29 56.24 37.66
CA GLN A 243 -12.50 55.72 38.79
C GLN A 243 -11.42 54.70 38.36
N LEU A 244 -11.66 53.90 37.31
CA LEU A 244 -10.64 53.00 36.77
C LEU A 244 -9.49 53.79 36.14
N ALA A 245 -9.78 54.88 35.42
CA ALA A 245 -8.77 55.73 34.80
C ALA A 245 -7.92 56.43 35.87
N GLU A 246 -8.57 57.10 36.84
CA GLU A 246 -7.90 57.75 37.96
C GLU A 246 -7.02 56.76 38.75
N ALA A 247 -7.54 55.56 39.04
CA ALA A 247 -6.86 54.62 39.93
C ALA A 247 -5.83 53.70 39.24
N THR A 248 -5.82 53.59 37.92
CA THR A 248 -4.81 52.82 37.18
C THR A 248 -3.76 53.70 36.51
N GLY A 249 -4.08 54.97 36.22
CA GLY A 249 -3.25 55.83 35.37
C GLY A 249 -3.22 55.40 33.91
N ALA A 250 -4.06 54.45 33.51
CA ALA A 250 -4.15 53.90 32.16
C ALA A 250 -5.41 54.41 31.44
N PRO A 251 -5.42 54.51 30.10
CA PRO A 251 -6.64 54.77 29.35
C PRO A 251 -7.65 53.64 29.57
N VAL A 252 -8.91 54.00 29.81
CA VAL A 252 -10.02 53.05 29.93
C VAL A 252 -10.90 53.21 28.69
N GLU A 253 -10.83 52.23 27.79
CA GLU A 253 -11.71 52.12 26.63
C GLU A 253 -12.99 51.39 27.04
N MET A 254 -14.14 51.78 26.48
CA MET A 254 -15.37 51.01 26.61
C MET A 254 -15.82 50.48 25.26
N VAL A 255 -16.12 49.19 25.20
CA VAL A 255 -16.46 48.48 23.96
C VAL A 255 -17.84 47.85 24.11
N ASN A 256 -18.75 48.23 23.21
CA ASN A 256 -20.02 47.54 23.05
C ASN A 256 -19.77 46.26 22.23
N PRO A 257 -20.07 45.05 22.73
CA PRO A 257 -19.84 43.82 21.97
C PRO A 257 -20.64 43.76 20.66
N PHE A 258 -21.78 44.47 20.59
CA PHE A 258 -22.61 44.54 19.39
C PHE A 258 -22.05 45.45 18.29
N ASP A 259 -21.01 46.25 18.56
CA ASP A 259 -20.30 47.03 17.52
C ASP A 259 -19.21 46.21 16.80
N LEU A 260 -19.01 44.95 17.21
CA LEU A 260 -18.00 44.02 16.70
C LEU A 260 -18.56 42.93 15.76
N VAL A 261 -19.88 42.93 15.53
CA VAL A 261 -20.66 41.97 14.74
C VAL A 261 -21.80 42.70 14.00
N ASP A 262 -22.44 42.06 13.01
CA ASP A 262 -23.67 42.60 12.43
C ASP A 262 -24.84 42.37 13.41
N VAL A 263 -25.84 43.25 13.37
CA VAL A 263 -27.07 43.15 14.19
C VAL A 263 -28.27 43.50 13.32
N ASP A 264 -29.34 42.69 13.36
CA ASP A 264 -30.59 43.05 12.67
C ASP A 264 -31.19 44.32 13.28
N ARG A 265 -31.79 45.14 12.41
CA ARG A 265 -32.32 46.44 12.78
C ARG A 265 -33.38 46.35 13.89
N LYS A 266 -34.24 45.32 13.88
CA LYS A 266 -35.27 45.12 14.92
C LYS A 266 -34.67 44.78 16.28
N THR A 267 -33.46 44.21 16.28
CA THR A 267 -32.72 43.78 17.47
C THR A 267 -31.90 44.93 18.04
N ALA A 268 -31.28 45.74 17.18
CA ALA A 268 -30.54 46.94 17.56
C ALA A 268 -31.40 47.91 18.40
N ASP A 269 -32.65 48.16 17.96
CA ASP A 269 -33.65 48.98 18.64
C ASP A 269 -34.15 48.38 19.99
N ARG A 270 -33.75 47.14 20.32
CA ARG A 270 -34.23 46.36 21.49
C ARG A 270 -33.11 45.81 22.37
N LEU A 271 -31.84 46.15 22.11
CA LEU A 271 -30.71 45.68 22.90
C LEU A 271 -30.84 46.12 24.37
N PRO A 272 -30.68 45.21 25.35
CA PRO A 272 -30.68 45.55 26.78
C PRO A 272 -29.73 46.70 27.12
N GLU A 273 -29.99 47.44 28.19
CA GLU A 273 -29.14 48.58 28.59
C GLU A 273 -27.70 48.15 28.89
N HIS A 274 -27.54 47.14 29.75
CA HIS A 274 -26.25 46.61 30.23
C HIS A 274 -25.63 45.59 29.26
N VAL A 275 -25.45 45.96 27.98
CA VAL A 275 -24.95 45.07 26.90
C VAL A 275 -23.64 44.32 27.22
N GLY A 276 -22.81 44.81 28.15
CA GLY A 276 -21.52 44.22 28.50
C GLY A 276 -21.59 42.73 28.84
N ARG A 277 -22.59 42.32 29.63
CA ARG A 277 -22.83 40.93 30.06
C ARG A 277 -23.11 39.95 28.91
N LEU A 278 -23.35 40.46 27.71
CA LEU A 278 -23.59 39.67 26.50
C LEU A 278 -22.31 39.52 25.64
N ALA A 279 -21.21 40.19 25.98
CA ALA A 279 -19.91 40.05 25.31
C ALA A 279 -19.38 38.60 25.27
N PRO A 280 -19.51 37.78 26.34
CA PRO A 280 -19.17 36.36 26.27
C PRO A 280 -19.98 35.61 25.20
N LEU A 281 -21.27 35.92 25.06
CA LEU A 281 -22.19 35.21 24.17
C LEU A 281 -22.02 35.62 22.71
N VAL A 282 -21.85 36.92 22.45
CA VAL A 282 -21.39 37.43 21.15
C VAL A 282 -20.03 36.83 20.80
N GLY A 283 -19.14 36.67 21.78
CA GLY A 283 -17.84 36.01 21.63
C GLY A 283 -17.92 34.54 21.22
N LEU A 284 -18.82 33.76 21.81
CA LEU A 284 -19.05 32.37 21.36
C LEU A 284 -19.53 32.35 19.90
N LEU A 285 -20.55 33.13 19.54
CA LEU A 285 -21.07 33.19 18.18
C LEU A 285 -20.00 33.63 17.15
N ALA A 286 -19.15 34.59 17.52
CA ALA A 286 -18.13 35.20 16.66
C ALA A 286 -16.83 34.39 16.51
N CYS A 287 -16.57 33.45 17.42
CA CYS A 287 -15.32 32.68 17.50
C CYS A 287 -15.47 31.17 17.23
N ASP A 288 -16.67 30.60 17.41
CA ASP A 288 -16.94 29.13 17.31
C ASP A 288 -16.37 28.46 16.04
N GLU A 289 -16.44 29.14 14.89
CA GLU A 289 -15.93 28.66 13.60
C GLU A 289 -14.62 29.33 13.16
N VAL A 290 -14.24 30.46 13.77
CA VAL A 290 -13.20 31.36 13.25
C VAL A 290 -11.89 31.25 14.03
N CYS A 291 -11.99 31.13 15.35
CA CYS A 291 -10.84 31.01 16.24
C CYS A 291 -11.19 30.18 17.49
N PRO A 292 -11.64 28.91 17.33
CA PRO A 292 -11.97 28.04 18.45
C PRO A 292 -10.75 27.73 19.35
N GLU A 293 -9.52 27.88 18.84
CA GLU A 293 -8.28 27.70 19.60
C GLU A 293 -8.10 28.73 20.74
N ARG A 294 -8.86 29.83 20.72
CA ARG A 294 -8.91 30.84 21.79
C ARG A 294 -9.95 30.55 22.86
N LEU A 295 -10.79 29.53 22.66
CA LEU A 295 -11.76 29.06 23.62
C LEU A 295 -11.21 27.87 24.42
N ILE A 296 -11.72 27.69 25.63
CA ILE A 296 -11.71 26.40 26.32
C ILE A 296 -13.10 25.79 26.12
N ASP A 297 -13.19 24.53 25.72
CA ASP A 297 -14.42 23.77 25.47
C ASP A 297 -14.42 22.45 26.24
N PHE A 298 -15.39 22.32 27.15
CA PHE A 298 -15.59 21.15 28.01
C PHE A 298 -16.45 20.06 27.35
N LEU A 299 -17.04 20.32 26.18
CA LEU A 299 -17.76 19.31 25.40
C LEU A 299 -16.88 18.67 24.32
N ASN A 300 -16.03 19.48 23.68
CA ASN A 300 -15.04 19.04 22.68
C ASN A 300 -13.63 19.44 23.13
N PRO A 301 -13.10 18.86 24.24
CA PRO A 301 -11.76 19.18 24.74
C PRO A 301 -10.70 18.82 23.69
N ARG A 302 -9.56 19.53 23.71
CA ARG A 302 -8.40 19.18 22.87
C ARG A 302 -7.96 17.75 23.17
N GLN A 303 -7.75 16.95 22.13
CA GLN A 303 -7.30 15.55 22.20
C GLN A 303 -6.08 15.38 21.31
N ARG A 304 -5.25 14.37 21.60
CA ARG A 304 -4.17 13.95 20.70
C ARG A 304 -4.76 13.57 19.34
N LEU A 305 -4.11 14.01 18.26
CA LEU A 305 -4.45 13.58 16.91
C LEU A 305 -3.95 12.14 16.70
N GLU A 306 -4.74 11.16 17.12
CA GLU A 306 -4.50 9.77 16.77
C GLU A 306 -4.56 9.61 15.24
N GLU A 307 -3.44 9.21 14.62
CA GLU A 307 -3.43 8.70 13.25
C GLU A 307 -4.22 7.38 13.19
N LYS A 308 -5.55 7.48 13.09
CA LYS A 308 -6.43 6.31 12.92
C LYS A 308 -5.96 5.55 11.66
N PRO A 309 -5.43 4.32 11.79
CA PRO A 309 -4.77 3.65 10.68
C PRO A 309 -5.79 3.47 9.55
N SER A 310 -5.55 4.18 8.45
CA SER A 310 -6.56 4.32 7.39
C SER A 310 -6.93 2.94 6.88
N ARG A 311 -8.21 2.56 7.01
CA ARG A 311 -8.70 1.19 6.77
C ARG A 311 -8.31 0.66 5.39
N TRP A 312 -8.13 1.55 4.41
CA TRP A 312 -7.66 1.24 3.06
C TRP A 312 -6.17 0.85 2.98
N ARG A 313 -5.27 1.49 3.73
CA ARG A 313 -3.86 1.03 3.87
C ARG A 313 -3.81 -0.36 4.51
N THR A 314 -4.58 -0.59 5.58
CA THR A 314 -4.67 -1.91 6.23
C THR A 314 -5.23 -2.98 5.29
N ALA A 315 -6.29 -2.65 4.54
CA ALA A 315 -6.86 -3.55 3.53
C ALA A 315 -5.88 -3.85 2.37
N ALA A 316 -5.09 -2.88 1.91
CA ALA A 316 -4.07 -3.09 0.89
C ALA A 316 -2.93 -4.01 1.39
N ILE A 317 -2.44 -3.80 2.62
CA ILE A 317 -1.40 -4.62 3.25
C ILE A 317 -1.80 -6.10 3.36
N ILE A 318 -3.08 -6.40 3.61
CA ILE A 318 -3.60 -7.77 3.72
C ILE A 318 -4.02 -8.33 2.34
N GLY A 319 -4.66 -7.50 1.50
CA GLY A 319 -5.23 -7.93 0.23
C GLY A 319 -4.19 -8.24 -0.85
N ILE A 320 -3.10 -7.47 -0.93
CA ILE A 320 -2.06 -7.67 -1.96
C ILE A 320 -1.35 -9.04 -1.81
N PRO A 321 -0.89 -9.48 -0.62
CA PRO A 321 -0.33 -10.82 -0.43
C PRO A 321 -1.30 -11.95 -0.78
N VAL A 322 -2.58 -11.82 -0.40
CA VAL A 322 -3.61 -12.85 -0.69
C VAL A 322 -3.87 -12.95 -2.19
N ALA A 323 -4.01 -11.82 -2.88
CA ALA A 323 -4.17 -11.79 -4.34
C ALA A 323 -2.94 -12.37 -5.07
N ALA A 324 -1.73 -12.05 -4.62
CA ALA A 324 -0.49 -12.60 -5.18
C ALA A 324 -0.38 -14.12 -4.98
N ALA A 325 -0.73 -14.63 -3.81
CA ALA A 325 -0.75 -16.07 -3.52
C ALA A 325 -1.77 -16.83 -4.40
N LEU A 326 -2.98 -16.28 -4.55
CA LEU A 326 -4.01 -16.84 -5.44
C LEU A 326 -3.58 -16.81 -6.91
N LEU A 327 -2.94 -15.74 -7.37
CA LEU A 327 -2.43 -15.62 -8.74
C LEU A 327 -1.31 -16.64 -9.01
N MET A 328 -0.36 -16.81 -8.09
CA MET A 328 0.69 -17.84 -8.22
C MET A 328 0.09 -19.25 -8.22
N GLY A 329 -0.88 -19.53 -7.36
CA GLY A 329 -1.60 -20.81 -7.34
C GLY A 329 -2.33 -21.10 -8.66
N TYR A 330 -2.99 -20.11 -9.24
CA TYR A 330 -3.67 -20.22 -10.53
C TYR A 330 -2.69 -20.46 -11.70
N LEU A 331 -1.56 -19.74 -11.73
CA LEU A 331 -0.52 -19.93 -12.75
C LEU A 331 0.12 -21.32 -12.65
N GLY A 332 0.45 -21.78 -11.45
CA GLY A 332 0.96 -23.13 -11.20
C GLY A 332 -0.03 -24.22 -11.61
N TYR A 333 -1.32 -24.07 -11.27
CA TYR A 333 -2.38 -24.99 -11.70
C TYR A 333 -2.52 -25.07 -13.23
N ARG A 334 -2.42 -23.92 -13.92
CA ARG A 334 -2.43 -23.89 -15.39
C ARG A 334 -1.22 -24.61 -15.98
N GLN A 335 -0.03 -24.45 -15.40
CA GLN A 335 1.20 -25.10 -15.88
C GLN A 335 1.18 -26.62 -15.68
N LEU A 336 0.66 -27.09 -14.52
CA LEU A 336 0.40 -28.51 -14.26
C LEU A 336 -0.55 -29.10 -15.31
N ARG A 337 -1.68 -28.43 -15.60
CA ARG A 337 -2.62 -28.90 -16.64
C ARG A 337 -2.02 -29.02 -18.04
N SER A 338 -1.10 -28.13 -18.42
CA SER A 338 -0.39 -28.28 -19.70
C SER A 338 0.52 -29.51 -19.70
N LEU A 339 1.26 -29.75 -18.62
CA LEU A 339 2.13 -30.93 -18.47
C LEU A 339 1.32 -32.23 -18.48
N ASP A 340 0.17 -32.29 -17.80
CA ASP A 340 -0.75 -33.44 -17.86
C ASP A 340 -1.18 -33.74 -19.31
N SER A 341 -1.54 -32.71 -20.09
CA SER A 341 -1.95 -32.88 -21.49
C SER A 341 -0.81 -33.28 -22.43
N GLU A 342 0.42 -32.86 -22.12
CA GLU A 342 1.63 -33.25 -22.87
C GLU A 342 2.03 -34.70 -22.54
N ILE A 343 1.94 -35.11 -21.27
CA ILE A 343 2.11 -36.50 -20.84
C ILE A 343 1.07 -37.41 -21.52
N GLU A 344 -0.20 -36.99 -21.59
CA GLU A 344 -1.24 -37.76 -22.27
C GLU A 344 -0.92 -37.92 -23.77
N GLN A 345 -0.60 -36.84 -24.48
CA GLN A 345 -0.22 -36.90 -25.90
C GLN A 345 1.02 -37.77 -26.15
N LEU A 346 2.07 -37.61 -25.36
CA LEU A 346 3.29 -38.43 -25.46
C LEU A 346 3.02 -39.90 -25.14
N SER A 347 2.12 -40.20 -24.20
CA SER A 347 1.73 -41.59 -23.89
C SER A 347 0.99 -42.24 -25.06
N GLN A 348 0.07 -41.51 -25.72
CA GLN A 348 -0.66 -41.99 -26.90
C GLN A 348 0.26 -42.17 -28.11
N ALA A 349 1.19 -41.23 -28.35
CA ALA A 349 2.19 -41.33 -29.41
C ALA A 349 3.10 -42.55 -29.23
N ASN A 350 3.63 -42.77 -28.02
CA ASN A 350 4.43 -43.96 -27.70
C ASN A 350 3.63 -45.27 -27.86
N ALA A 351 2.36 -45.28 -27.44
CA ALA A 351 1.49 -46.46 -27.61
C ALA A 351 1.26 -46.79 -29.09
N GLY A 352 1.00 -45.78 -29.93
CA GLY A 352 0.78 -45.96 -31.38
C GLY A 352 2.04 -46.38 -32.15
N MET A 353 3.22 -45.89 -31.77
CA MET A 353 4.48 -46.27 -32.41
C MET A 353 4.98 -47.67 -31.99
N LYS A 354 4.60 -48.16 -30.80
CA LYS A 354 5.14 -49.40 -30.23
C LYS A 354 4.98 -50.61 -31.16
N GLU A 355 3.80 -50.83 -31.74
CA GLU A 355 3.57 -51.98 -32.61
C GLU A 355 4.43 -51.92 -33.89
N GLN A 356 4.68 -50.71 -34.41
CA GLN A 356 5.55 -50.49 -35.57
C GLN A 356 7.02 -50.75 -35.23
N VAL A 357 7.49 -50.31 -34.06
CA VAL A 357 8.84 -50.60 -33.55
C VAL A 357 9.02 -52.11 -33.32
N ASP A 358 8.07 -52.76 -32.65
CA ASP A 358 8.07 -54.21 -32.44
C ASP A 358 8.05 -54.98 -33.77
N ALA A 359 7.39 -54.45 -34.81
CA ALA A 359 7.40 -55.02 -36.16
C ALA A 359 8.73 -54.79 -36.90
N ALA A 360 9.32 -53.60 -36.79
CA ALA A 360 10.62 -53.27 -37.37
C ALA A 360 11.74 -54.14 -36.79
N ILE A 361 11.77 -54.32 -35.45
CA ILE A 361 12.72 -55.22 -34.77
C ILE A 361 12.58 -56.66 -35.28
N ARG A 362 11.35 -57.16 -35.47
CA ARG A 362 11.10 -58.49 -36.08
C ARG A 362 11.48 -58.59 -37.57
N SER A 363 11.65 -57.46 -38.25
CA SER A 363 12.16 -57.42 -39.63
C SER A 363 13.67 -57.41 -39.65
N VAL A 364 14.32 -56.55 -38.85
CA VAL A 364 15.79 -56.49 -38.71
C VAL A 364 16.34 -57.85 -38.29
N ALA A 365 15.82 -58.46 -37.23
CA ALA A 365 16.22 -59.79 -36.74
C ALA A 365 15.84 -60.96 -37.68
N ARG A 366 15.22 -60.68 -38.84
CA ARG A 366 15.04 -61.61 -39.95
C ARG A 366 16.08 -61.35 -41.04
N THR A 367 16.31 -60.10 -41.40
CA THR A 367 17.34 -59.68 -42.37
C THR A 367 18.73 -60.10 -41.89
N GLU A 368 19.09 -59.84 -40.63
CA GLU A 368 20.36 -60.27 -40.00
C GLU A 368 20.68 -61.76 -40.20
N LYS A 369 19.66 -62.63 -40.19
CA LYS A 369 19.82 -64.09 -40.41
C LYS A 369 19.92 -64.51 -41.87
N VAL A 370 19.50 -63.64 -42.78
CA VAL A 370 19.75 -63.80 -44.22
C VAL A 370 21.15 -63.29 -44.53
N ASP A 371 21.59 -62.22 -43.89
CA ASP A 371 22.95 -61.71 -43.99
C ASP A 371 23.98 -62.72 -43.45
N GLU A 372 23.81 -63.21 -42.22
CA GLU A 372 24.65 -64.28 -41.60
C GLU A 372 24.81 -65.52 -42.50
N PHE A 373 23.78 -65.86 -43.28
CA PHE A 373 23.82 -66.96 -44.24
C PHE A 373 24.55 -66.60 -45.55
N LEU A 374 24.39 -65.38 -46.05
CA LEU A 374 25.00 -64.92 -47.30
C LEU A 374 26.47 -64.52 -47.14
N ASP A 375 26.88 -64.04 -45.97
CA ASP A 375 28.28 -63.68 -45.67
C ASP A 375 29.20 -64.90 -45.61
N ALA A 376 28.62 -66.09 -45.47
CA ALA A 376 29.32 -67.36 -45.52
C ALA A 376 29.48 -67.92 -46.96
N ASP A 377 29.07 -67.20 -48.01
CA ASP A 377 29.23 -67.61 -49.41
C ASP A 377 29.89 -66.52 -50.27
N ALA A 378 31.22 -66.62 -50.44
CA ALA A 378 31.99 -65.67 -51.24
C ALA A 378 31.71 -65.82 -52.75
N ASN A 379 31.64 -64.70 -53.50
CA ASN A 379 31.52 -64.75 -54.95
C ASN A 379 32.82 -65.20 -55.61
N TRP A 380 32.98 -66.51 -55.74
CA TRP A 380 34.17 -67.15 -56.29
C TRP A 380 34.57 -66.69 -57.69
N LEU A 381 33.65 -66.16 -58.51
CA LEU A 381 34.01 -65.65 -59.83
C LEU A 381 34.83 -64.36 -59.74
N ASP A 382 34.46 -63.45 -58.84
CA ASP A 382 35.16 -62.19 -58.62
C ASP A 382 36.51 -62.44 -57.94
N GLU A 383 36.58 -63.36 -56.98
CA GLU A 383 37.84 -63.70 -56.30
C GLU A 383 38.81 -64.45 -57.21
N LEU A 384 38.33 -65.36 -58.06
CA LEU A 384 39.17 -65.98 -59.08
C LEU A 384 39.66 -64.95 -60.10
N GLN A 385 38.87 -63.92 -60.42
CA GLN A 385 39.31 -62.81 -61.27
C GLN A 385 40.39 -61.94 -60.60
N LYS A 386 40.19 -61.55 -59.33
CA LYS A 386 41.15 -60.77 -58.54
C LYS A 386 42.47 -61.51 -58.36
N ILE A 387 42.42 -62.79 -57.99
CA ILE A 387 43.59 -63.67 -57.89
C ILE A 387 44.29 -63.77 -59.25
N ALA A 388 43.56 -64.04 -60.34
CA ALA A 388 44.13 -64.17 -61.68
C ALA A 388 44.81 -62.86 -62.18
N ALA A 389 44.27 -61.69 -61.82
CA ALA A 389 44.87 -60.39 -62.13
C ALA A 389 46.16 -60.11 -61.32
N LYS A 390 46.32 -60.73 -60.15
CA LYS A 390 47.49 -60.64 -59.27
C LYS A 390 48.56 -61.71 -59.54
N LEU A 391 48.34 -62.68 -60.43
CA LEU A 391 49.31 -63.75 -60.72
C LEU A 391 50.56 -63.22 -61.46
N PRO A 392 51.77 -63.70 -61.09
CA PRO A 392 52.99 -63.49 -61.89
C PRO A 392 52.87 -64.03 -63.32
N PRO A 393 53.72 -63.55 -64.26
CA PRO A 393 53.71 -64.00 -65.64
C PRO A 393 53.78 -65.53 -65.80
N SER A 394 53.15 -66.05 -66.85
CA SER A 394 53.03 -67.50 -67.14
C SER A 394 54.33 -68.22 -67.52
N HIS A 395 55.49 -67.55 -67.38
CA HIS A 395 56.83 -68.14 -67.47
C HIS A 395 57.55 -68.19 -66.10
N GLU A 396 56.97 -67.58 -65.06
CA GLU A 396 57.47 -67.59 -63.68
C GLU A 396 56.63 -68.50 -62.77
N VAL A 397 55.30 -68.54 -62.97
CA VAL A 397 54.37 -69.40 -62.21
C VAL A 397 53.46 -70.23 -63.13
N MET A 398 53.24 -71.50 -62.75
CA MET A 398 52.22 -72.38 -63.31
C MET A 398 51.35 -72.96 -62.19
N LEU A 399 50.06 -72.61 -62.15
CA LEU A 399 49.09 -73.26 -61.27
C LEU A 399 48.75 -74.68 -61.78
N LYS A 400 48.53 -75.61 -60.85
CA LYS A 400 48.15 -77.02 -61.11
C LYS A 400 46.76 -77.34 -60.59
N SER A 401 46.36 -76.73 -59.47
CA SER A 401 45.04 -76.85 -58.87
C SER A 401 44.64 -75.54 -58.20
N VAL A 402 43.35 -75.24 -58.27
CA VAL A 402 42.70 -74.16 -57.53
C VAL A 402 41.45 -74.76 -56.90
N VAL A 403 41.39 -74.77 -55.56
CA VAL A 403 40.26 -75.32 -54.80
C VAL A 403 39.70 -74.21 -53.94
N ALA A 404 38.42 -73.90 -54.13
CA ALA A 404 37.69 -72.90 -53.37
C ALA A 404 36.61 -73.56 -52.50
N SER A 405 36.46 -73.12 -51.25
CA SER A 405 35.42 -73.63 -50.34
C SER A 405 35.14 -72.68 -49.17
N SER A 406 33.86 -72.47 -48.86
CA SER A 406 33.40 -71.71 -47.69
C SER A 406 33.07 -72.63 -46.52
N ASP A 407 33.47 -72.30 -45.29
CA ASP A 407 32.96 -72.97 -44.08
C ASP A 407 31.73 -72.23 -43.54
N LEU A 408 30.54 -72.74 -43.89
CA LEU A 408 29.22 -72.24 -43.45
C LEU A 408 29.03 -72.18 -41.91
N ARG A 409 29.96 -72.70 -41.11
CA ARG A 409 29.94 -72.65 -39.64
C ARG A 409 30.91 -71.60 -39.06
N THR A 410 31.82 -71.02 -39.86
CA THR A 410 32.73 -69.96 -39.42
C THR A 410 32.71 -68.70 -40.29
N GLY A 411 32.02 -68.72 -41.44
CA GLY A 411 31.97 -67.60 -42.38
C GLY A 411 33.27 -67.40 -43.17
N VAL A 412 34.34 -68.13 -42.84
CA VAL A 412 35.65 -67.97 -43.49
C VAL A 412 35.64 -68.71 -44.82
N SER A 413 35.86 -67.95 -45.89
CA SER A 413 35.98 -68.46 -47.25
C SER A 413 37.45 -68.68 -47.62
N THR A 414 37.79 -69.88 -48.09
CA THR A 414 39.18 -70.31 -48.35
C THR A 414 39.41 -70.61 -49.83
N VAL A 415 40.53 -70.14 -50.39
CA VAL A 415 41.11 -70.65 -51.65
C VAL A 415 42.46 -71.31 -51.36
N THR A 416 42.64 -72.54 -51.83
CA THR A 416 43.94 -73.22 -51.86
C THR A 416 44.47 -73.23 -53.29
N LEU A 417 45.62 -72.60 -53.50
CA LEU A 417 46.35 -72.56 -54.76
C LEU A 417 47.53 -73.53 -54.69
N THR A 418 47.52 -74.60 -55.50
CA THR A 418 48.67 -75.50 -55.63
C THR A 418 49.33 -75.28 -56.98
N GLY A 419 50.61 -74.93 -56.99
CA GLY A 419 51.31 -74.52 -58.21
C GLY A 419 52.77 -74.92 -58.26
N SER A 420 53.50 -74.34 -59.19
CA SER A 420 54.95 -74.41 -59.25
C SER A 420 55.55 -73.12 -59.82
N ALA A 421 56.66 -72.69 -59.24
CA ALA A 421 57.36 -71.47 -59.58
C ALA A 421 58.78 -71.76 -60.12
N SER A 422 59.32 -70.83 -60.90
CA SER A 422 60.71 -70.86 -61.36
C SER A 422 61.70 -70.71 -60.21
N ASP A 423 61.41 -69.82 -59.26
CA ASP A 423 62.30 -69.43 -58.17
C ASP A 423 61.52 -69.14 -56.86
N GLN A 424 62.16 -69.27 -55.69
CA GLN A 424 61.47 -69.08 -54.40
C GLN A 424 60.92 -67.65 -54.25
N SER A 425 61.71 -66.65 -54.66
CA SER A 425 61.33 -65.22 -54.59
C SER A 425 60.16 -64.83 -55.50
N VAL A 426 59.65 -65.74 -56.32
CA VAL A 426 58.41 -65.55 -57.10
C VAL A 426 57.18 -65.92 -56.26
N ILE A 427 57.32 -66.89 -55.34
CA ILE A 427 56.26 -67.28 -54.40
C ILE A 427 56.06 -66.18 -53.36
N GLU A 428 57.16 -65.64 -52.82
CA GLU A 428 57.13 -64.52 -51.86
C GLU A 428 56.42 -63.28 -52.44
N LYS A 429 56.62 -62.97 -53.73
CA LYS A 429 55.89 -61.91 -54.45
C LYS A 429 54.43 -62.24 -54.72
N LEU A 430 54.10 -63.51 -54.95
CA LEU A 430 52.72 -63.99 -55.13
C LEU A 430 51.94 -63.85 -53.82
N GLU A 431 52.54 -64.21 -52.68
CA GLU A 431 51.99 -63.96 -51.35
C GLU A 431 51.76 -62.46 -51.11
N GLU A 432 52.78 -61.62 -51.36
CA GLU A 432 52.72 -60.17 -51.11
C GLU A 432 51.72 -59.45 -52.03
N ALA A 433 51.58 -59.88 -53.30
CA ALA A 433 50.59 -59.31 -54.22
C ALA A 433 49.14 -59.72 -53.87
N ILE A 434 48.94 -60.93 -53.35
CA ILE A 434 47.61 -61.41 -52.93
C ILE A 434 47.21 -60.84 -51.58
N ARG A 435 48.12 -60.74 -50.61
CA ARG A 435 47.86 -60.26 -49.25
C ARG A 435 47.46 -58.78 -49.25
N ASP A 436 46.26 -58.51 -48.77
CA ASP A 436 45.72 -57.17 -48.51
C ASP A 436 44.86 -57.20 -47.23
N ASP A 437 44.13 -56.11 -46.92
CA ASP A 437 43.34 -55.99 -45.68
C ASP A 437 42.22 -57.06 -45.55
N ASP A 438 41.80 -57.66 -46.67
CA ASP A 438 40.73 -58.67 -46.71
C ASP A 438 41.26 -60.10 -46.99
N HIS A 439 42.45 -60.23 -47.59
CA HIS A 439 43.04 -61.53 -47.96
C HIS A 439 44.23 -61.92 -47.08
N SER A 440 43.99 -62.80 -46.10
CA SER A 440 45.08 -63.43 -45.36
C SER A 440 45.68 -64.60 -46.15
N VAL A 441 46.99 -64.56 -46.42
CA VAL A 441 47.72 -65.62 -47.15
C VAL A 441 48.66 -66.37 -46.23
N VAL A 442 48.57 -67.70 -46.21
CA VAL A 442 49.40 -68.61 -45.41
C VAL A 442 49.94 -69.73 -46.31
N GLY A 443 51.25 -69.74 -46.53
CA GLY A 443 51.91 -70.83 -47.26
C GLY A 443 52.06 -72.09 -46.40
N GLU A 444 51.62 -73.24 -46.93
CA GLU A 444 51.81 -74.55 -46.29
C GLU A 444 53.20 -75.15 -46.58
N GLY A 445 54.01 -74.47 -47.40
CA GLY A 445 55.43 -74.74 -47.61
C GLY A 445 55.84 -74.81 -49.09
N ALA A 446 57.06 -74.35 -49.38
CA ALA A 446 57.69 -74.45 -50.70
C ALA A 446 58.81 -75.50 -50.70
N SER A 447 58.96 -76.26 -51.79
CA SER A 447 59.98 -77.31 -51.92
C SER A 447 60.54 -77.43 -53.35
N GLU A 448 61.86 -77.54 -53.50
CA GLU A 448 62.50 -77.77 -54.80
C GLU A 448 62.41 -79.25 -55.21
N GLN A 449 62.06 -79.53 -56.47
CA GLN A 449 62.06 -80.86 -57.07
C GLN A 449 63.29 -81.06 -57.96
N GLU A 450 64.06 -82.13 -57.72
CA GLU A 450 65.22 -82.50 -58.55
C GLU A 450 64.81 -82.90 -59.98
N GLY A 451 64.87 -81.95 -60.91
CA GLY A 451 64.59 -82.20 -62.32
C GLY A 451 64.98 -81.05 -63.24
N ARG A 452 65.20 -81.36 -64.52
CA ARG A 452 65.42 -80.36 -65.59
C ARG A 452 64.11 -79.73 -66.05
N ASN A 453 63.37 -79.14 -65.12
CA ASN A 453 62.17 -78.36 -65.40
C ASN A 453 62.45 -76.85 -65.24
N ALA A 454 61.60 -76.01 -65.86
CA ALA A 454 61.64 -74.56 -65.72
C ALA A 454 61.03 -74.11 -64.38
N TYR A 455 59.96 -74.77 -63.94
CA TYR A 455 59.37 -74.61 -62.61
C TYR A 455 59.90 -75.71 -61.70
N ARG A 456 60.66 -75.35 -60.67
CA ARG A 456 61.32 -76.31 -59.76
C ARG A 456 60.74 -76.28 -58.36
N TRP A 457 60.27 -75.12 -57.92
CA TRP A 457 59.65 -74.93 -56.62
C TRP A 457 58.18 -75.31 -56.70
N VAL A 458 57.74 -76.28 -55.90
CA VAL A 458 56.31 -76.60 -55.70
C VAL A 458 55.83 -75.94 -54.42
N PHE A 459 54.67 -75.29 -54.49
CA PHE A 459 54.08 -74.53 -53.40
C PHE A 459 52.57 -74.83 -53.25
N THR A 460 52.06 -74.58 -52.05
CA THR A 460 50.64 -74.59 -51.72
C THR A 460 50.32 -73.37 -50.87
N GLU A 461 49.64 -72.38 -51.45
CA GLU A 461 49.19 -71.19 -50.73
C GLU A 461 47.73 -71.34 -50.29
N LYS A 462 47.44 -70.96 -49.05
CA LYS A 462 46.09 -70.91 -48.52
C LYS A 462 45.68 -69.46 -48.25
N ILE A 463 44.76 -68.97 -49.07
CA ILE A 463 44.15 -67.63 -48.96
C ILE A 463 42.86 -67.80 -48.15
N SER A 464 42.67 -67.00 -47.10
CA SER A 464 41.46 -67.03 -46.26
C SER A 464 40.89 -65.62 -46.10
N MET A 465 39.59 -65.48 -46.35
CA MET A 465 38.82 -64.23 -46.31
C MET A 465 37.82 -64.25 -45.14
N PRO A 466 37.63 -63.14 -44.40
CA PRO A 466 36.65 -63.04 -43.33
C PRO A 466 35.22 -62.82 -43.87
N PRO A 467 34.16 -63.17 -43.11
CA PRO A 467 32.77 -62.97 -43.55
C PRO A 467 32.41 -61.49 -43.80
N ASP A 468 32.95 -60.57 -43.00
CA ASP A 468 32.74 -59.12 -43.14
C ASP A 468 33.12 -58.58 -44.53
N TYR A 469 34.03 -59.26 -45.24
CA TYR A 469 34.42 -58.94 -46.61
C TYR A 469 33.29 -59.23 -47.61
N ALA A 470 32.70 -60.43 -47.51
CA ALA A 470 31.55 -60.83 -48.33
C ALA A 470 30.34 -59.93 -48.04
N HIS A 471 30.09 -59.59 -46.77
CA HIS A 471 29.08 -58.62 -46.37
C HIS A 471 29.27 -57.27 -47.06
N ARG A 472 30.49 -56.69 -46.97
CA ARG A 472 30.80 -55.38 -47.54
C ARG A 472 30.62 -55.35 -49.06
N LEU A 473 31.23 -56.29 -49.79
CA LEU A 473 31.09 -56.38 -51.25
C LEU A 473 29.62 -56.53 -51.69
N ARG A 474 28.84 -57.32 -50.94
CA ARG A 474 27.41 -57.56 -51.21
C ARG A 474 26.59 -56.29 -51.02
N TYR A 475 26.83 -55.52 -49.96
CA TYR A 475 26.15 -54.24 -49.72
C TYR A 475 26.58 -53.13 -50.68
N GLU A 476 27.87 -53.03 -51.01
CA GLU A 476 28.38 -52.13 -52.07
C GLU A 476 27.75 -52.47 -53.42
N GLY A 477 27.63 -53.76 -53.77
CA GLY A 477 26.96 -54.23 -54.98
C GLY A 477 25.47 -53.90 -55.01
N ILE A 478 24.76 -53.99 -53.88
CA ILE A 478 23.35 -53.59 -53.75
C ILE A 478 23.18 -52.08 -53.92
N GLN A 479 24.05 -51.26 -53.29
CA GLN A 479 24.02 -49.80 -53.47
C GLN A 479 24.26 -49.41 -54.93
N ALA A 480 25.34 -49.93 -55.53
CA ALA A 480 25.68 -49.68 -56.93
C ALA A 480 24.69 -50.30 -57.95
N ALA A 481 23.79 -51.18 -57.52
CA ALA A 481 22.66 -51.66 -58.33
C ALA A 481 21.45 -50.72 -58.23
N ASN A 482 21.12 -50.24 -57.03
CA ASN A 482 20.06 -49.27 -56.79
C ASN A 482 20.36 -47.94 -57.51
N GLU A 483 21.58 -47.40 -57.37
CA GLU A 483 22.02 -46.19 -58.08
C GLU A 483 21.92 -46.33 -59.61
N LYS A 484 22.11 -47.53 -60.15
CA LYS A 484 21.94 -47.83 -61.59
C LYS A 484 20.49 -47.98 -62.01
N GLN A 485 19.55 -48.22 -61.10
CA GLN A 485 18.11 -48.19 -61.39
C GLN A 485 17.51 -46.78 -61.30
N GLU A 486 18.18 -45.83 -60.63
CA GLU A 486 17.75 -44.42 -60.57
C GLU A 486 18.24 -43.56 -61.76
N LEU A 487 19.09 -44.09 -62.63
CA LEU A 487 19.49 -43.44 -63.89
C LEU A 487 18.34 -43.49 -64.93
N PRO A 488 17.83 -42.35 -65.41
CA PRO A 488 16.65 -42.32 -66.28
C PRO A 488 16.97 -42.77 -67.71
N SER A 489 16.16 -43.71 -68.24
CA SER A 489 16.19 -44.10 -69.64
C SER A 489 15.40 -43.13 -70.53
N THR A 490 16.06 -42.61 -71.56
CA THR A 490 15.49 -41.68 -72.55
C THR A 490 14.91 -42.42 -73.76
N GLU A 491 13.64 -42.19 -74.11
CA GLU A 491 13.22 -41.81 -75.47
C GLU A 491 11.71 -41.42 -75.54
N ASP A 492 11.55 -40.11 -75.66
CA ASP A 492 10.43 -39.24 -76.09
C ASP A 492 9.61 -39.65 -77.35
N PRO A 493 8.58 -38.87 -77.77
CA PRO A 493 7.84 -37.75 -77.12
C PRO A 493 6.29 -38.00 -77.23
N ASN A 494 5.30 -37.09 -77.40
CA ASN A 494 5.09 -35.63 -77.56
C ASN A 494 3.55 -35.35 -77.44
N PRO A 495 3.01 -34.11 -77.55
CA PRO A 495 3.48 -32.77 -77.15
C PRO A 495 2.47 -32.00 -76.24
N ALA A 496 2.93 -30.99 -75.50
CA ALA A 496 2.31 -29.63 -75.43
C ALA A 496 3.03 -28.72 -74.39
N GLU A 497 3.87 -27.81 -74.90
CA GLU A 497 4.17 -26.44 -74.39
C GLU A 497 4.28 -26.26 -72.85
N GLU A 498 5.47 -26.17 -72.22
CA GLU A 498 6.65 -25.32 -72.51
C GLU A 498 6.30 -23.80 -72.43
N ALA A 499 7.08 -22.89 -71.80
CA ALA A 499 8.46 -22.96 -71.30
C ALA A 499 8.75 -21.94 -70.16
N ALA A 500 9.91 -22.11 -69.49
CA ALA A 500 10.77 -21.07 -68.87
C ALA A 500 10.20 -20.23 -67.68
N GLU A 501 10.75 -20.20 -66.45
CA GLU A 501 12.13 -20.38 -65.94
C GLU A 501 13.09 -19.24 -66.41
N THR A 502 13.84 -18.51 -65.57
CA THR A 502 14.86 -18.95 -64.59
C THR A 502 15.24 -17.81 -63.61
N ALA A 503 15.91 -18.16 -62.50
CA ALA A 503 16.67 -17.24 -61.64
C ALA A 503 18.20 -17.51 -61.78
N PRO A 504 19.07 -16.62 -61.28
CA PRO A 504 20.02 -17.01 -60.20
C PRO A 504 20.16 -15.94 -59.09
N ALA A 505 20.30 -16.29 -57.80
CA ALA A 505 21.53 -16.67 -57.08
C ALA A 505 22.60 -15.54 -57.05
N GLU A 506 22.70 -14.76 -55.95
CA GLU A 506 23.42 -15.03 -54.68
C GLU A 506 24.92 -14.62 -54.67
N SER A 507 25.28 -13.62 -53.84
CA SER A 507 26.59 -13.56 -53.14
C SER A 507 26.57 -12.62 -51.92
N ILE A 508 26.87 -13.19 -50.77
CA ILE A 508 27.43 -12.63 -49.52
C ILE A 508 28.57 -11.59 -49.84
N ASP A 509 28.90 -10.53 -49.08
CA ASP A 509 28.90 -10.38 -47.60
C ASP A 509 29.11 -8.93 -47.07
N SER A 510 28.74 -8.72 -45.79
CA SER A 510 29.40 -7.87 -44.77
C SER A 510 29.24 -6.32 -44.67
N VAL A 511 29.41 -5.87 -43.40
CA VAL A 511 29.75 -4.52 -42.87
C VAL A 511 28.67 -3.42 -42.76
N MET A 512 28.31 -3.07 -41.51
CA MET A 512 27.72 -1.78 -41.10
C MET A 512 28.82 -0.73 -40.79
N PRO A 513 28.49 0.58 -40.74
CA PRO A 513 28.34 1.19 -39.40
C PRO A 513 27.28 2.32 -39.27
N SER A 514 26.76 2.51 -38.05
CA SER A 514 26.12 3.77 -37.58
C SER A 514 27.18 4.74 -37.02
N PRO A 515 26.90 6.07 -36.89
CA PRO A 515 26.25 6.63 -35.70
C PRO A 515 24.96 7.46 -36.03
N GLU A 516 23.97 7.69 -35.15
CA GLU A 516 23.95 8.45 -33.86
C GLU A 516 24.12 9.99 -34.06
N VAL A 517 23.39 10.95 -33.44
CA VAL A 517 22.69 11.02 -32.13
C VAL A 517 21.44 11.98 -32.14
N SER A 518 20.36 11.58 -31.44
CA SER A 518 19.26 12.31 -30.71
C SER A 518 18.70 13.71 -31.10
N SER A 519 17.35 13.85 -31.03
CA SER A 519 16.64 14.84 -30.18
C SER A 519 15.20 14.37 -29.82
N GLU A 520 14.61 14.82 -28.71
CA GLU A 520 13.36 14.27 -28.10
C GLU A 520 12.09 15.18 -28.15
N PRO A 521 10.87 14.65 -27.83
CA PRO A 521 9.55 15.29 -28.08
C PRO A 521 8.91 15.99 -26.84
N PRO A 522 7.62 16.42 -26.92
CA PRO A 522 6.47 15.61 -26.41
C PRO A 522 5.27 15.52 -27.40
N THR A 523 4.39 14.49 -27.46
CA THR A 523 3.27 14.04 -26.56
C THR A 523 2.13 15.07 -26.36
N GLU A 524 0.81 14.75 -26.27
CA GLU A 524 0.07 13.48 -26.06
C GLU A 524 -1.37 13.47 -26.70
N ALA A 525 -2.22 12.46 -26.40
CA ALA A 525 -3.63 12.25 -26.84
C ALA A 525 -4.66 13.05 -25.99
N ALA A 526 -5.95 13.32 -26.33
CA ALA A 526 -7.07 12.61 -26.99
C ALA A 526 -7.69 11.45 -26.15
N SER A 527 -8.76 11.62 -25.35
CA SER A 527 -10.21 11.85 -25.65
C SER A 527 -10.93 10.63 -26.28
N GLU A 528 -12.12 10.13 -25.90
CA GLU A 528 -13.09 10.36 -24.79
C GLU A 528 -14.16 9.18 -24.84
N PRO A 529 -15.49 9.25 -24.56
CA PRO A 529 -16.17 8.30 -23.63
C PRO A 529 -17.29 7.40 -24.24
N LEU A 530 -18.05 6.63 -23.41
CA LEU A 530 -19.55 6.61 -23.34
C LEU A 530 -20.20 5.46 -22.49
N MET A 531 -21.30 5.83 -21.79
CA MET A 531 -22.54 5.11 -21.38
C MET A 531 -22.61 3.62 -20.90
N GLU A 532 -23.14 3.43 -19.67
CA GLU A 532 -24.46 2.85 -19.28
C GLU A 532 -25.19 1.78 -20.16
N PRO A 533 -26.04 0.86 -19.59
CA PRO A 533 -27.11 1.19 -18.62
C PRO A 533 -27.58 0.15 -17.53
N ALA A 534 -28.26 0.69 -16.51
CA ALA A 534 -29.45 0.22 -15.76
C ALA A 534 -29.65 -1.27 -15.30
N THR A 535 -29.87 -1.46 -13.99
CA THR A 535 -31.20 -1.86 -13.43
C THR A 535 -31.27 -1.75 -11.90
N ASP A 536 -32.44 -1.33 -11.39
CA ASP A 536 -32.94 -1.38 -9.99
C ASP A 536 -34.04 -2.49 -9.91
N PRO A 537 -34.61 -2.93 -8.75
CA PRO A 537 -34.77 -2.18 -7.49
C PRO A 537 -34.54 -2.91 -6.14
N ALA A 538 -34.27 -2.09 -5.11
CA ALA A 538 -34.72 -2.14 -3.70
C ALA A 538 -35.08 -3.47 -2.99
N THR A 539 -34.55 -3.67 -1.76
CA THR A 539 -35.29 -3.53 -0.47
C THR A 539 -34.35 -3.80 0.73
N ASP A 540 -34.50 -3.02 1.81
CA ASP A 540 -33.77 -3.08 3.10
C ASP A 540 -34.67 -2.36 4.17
N PRO A 541 -34.51 -2.45 5.51
CA PRO A 541 -33.55 -3.21 6.34
C PRO A 541 -34.22 -3.96 7.54
N ALA A 542 -33.46 -4.11 8.66
CA ALA A 542 -33.86 -4.50 10.05
C ALA A 542 -33.92 -6.01 10.38
N THR A 543 -33.54 -6.50 11.58
CA THR A 543 -32.78 -5.89 12.72
C THR A 543 -32.18 -7.00 13.63
N GLU A 544 -31.02 -6.69 14.22
CA GLU A 544 -30.30 -7.20 15.43
C GLU A 544 -30.59 -8.55 16.15
N ALA A 545 -29.56 -8.93 16.93
CA ALA A 545 -29.58 -9.72 18.19
C ALA A 545 -29.53 -11.26 18.12
N SER A 546 -28.35 -11.79 18.47
CA SER A 546 -28.13 -13.15 18.98
C SER A 546 -27.33 -13.07 20.28
N SER A 547 -27.79 -13.68 21.37
CA SER A 547 -27.12 -13.64 22.67
C SER A 547 -27.11 -14.98 23.41
N GLU A 548 -25.90 -15.48 23.63
CA GLU A 548 -25.40 -16.25 24.79
C GLU A 548 -26.12 -17.53 25.27
N THR A 549 -25.34 -18.61 25.29
CA THR A 549 -25.61 -19.86 26.02
C THR A 549 -25.06 -19.75 27.45
N PRO A 550 -25.79 -20.19 28.50
CA PRO A 550 -25.26 -20.21 29.86
C PRO A 550 -24.57 -21.54 30.20
N SER A 551 -23.37 -21.48 30.78
CA SER A 551 -22.76 -22.59 31.52
C SER A 551 -21.76 -22.09 32.55
N GLU A 552 -22.04 -22.32 33.83
CA GLU A 552 -21.19 -23.15 34.70
C GLU A 552 -21.89 -23.41 36.04
N THR A 553 -21.35 -24.34 36.82
CA THR A 553 -21.84 -24.78 38.13
C THR A 553 -20.63 -25.30 38.91
N GLU A 554 -20.79 -25.59 40.21
CA GLU A 554 -19.72 -25.86 41.18
C GLU A 554 -19.01 -24.56 41.62
N SER A 555 -18.91 -24.16 42.88
CA SER A 555 -18.97 -24.80 44.20
C SER A 555 -17.70 -25.54 44.62
N GLU A 556 -16.88 -24.88 45.44
CA GLU A 556 -16.31 -25.55 46.60
C GLU A 556 -16.07 -24.55 47.76
N SER A 557 -15.95 -25.08 48.97
CA SER A 557 -15.83 -24.30 50.20
C SER A 557 -14.82 -24.97 51.14
N VAL A 558 -13.71 -24.28 51.43
CA VAL A 558 -12.82 -24.65 52.53
C VAL A 558 -12.48 -23.41 53.35
N SER A 559 -12.80 -23.48 54.63
CA SER A 559 -12.32 -22.58 55.67
C SER A 559 -11.41 -23.37 56.59
N GLU A 560 -10.16 -22.96 56.78
CA GLU A 560 -9.36 -23.48 57.87
C GLU A 560 -8.45 -22.37 58.45
N GLU A 561 -8.36 -22.38 59.78
CA GLU A 561 -7.67 -21.43 60.63
C GLU A 561 -6.81 -22.26 61.58
N VAL A 562 -5.50 -21.98 61.71
CA VAL A 562 -4.68 -22.27 62.92
C VAL A 562 -3.20 -21.83 62.74
N GLN A 563 -2.77 -20.97 63.67
CA GLN A 563 -1.44 -20.81 64.28
C GLN A 563 -0.14 -21.04 63.48
N ALA A 564 0.66 -19.98 63.36
CA ALA A 564 1.92 -19.85 64.07
C ALA A 564 2.23 -18.36 64.39
#